data_AF-R2TH97-F1
#
_entry.id   AF-R2TH97-F1
#
_cell.length_a   1.000
_cell.length_b   1.000
_cell.length_c   1.000
_cell.angle_alpha   90.00
_cell.angle_beta   90.00
_cell.angle_gamma   90.00
#
_symmetry.space_group_name_H-M   'P 1'
#
loop_
_entity.id
_entity.type
_entity.pdbx_description
1 polymer ?
#
loop_
_entity_poly.entity_id
_entity_poly.type
_entity_poly.pdbx_seq_one_letter_code
_entity_poly.pdbx_strand_id
1 'polypeptide(L)'
;MKLISTFKFSKTAFLSMYIVGNAEQLSYFSEVEIYYTNFELQLLLFKDYLGEGIKNLQTILQKTLNQELYINEKLLLNDLGYEYMTYLKNISDDNFSVEDNTAQYLLWETVTSYDKSNCSWLYNKNDDVVFEVTPSYKYFYEENVEIHSFDKFLEEFESYAVEFLSMDQCKKWLNKLNCLIKEISTV
;
A
#
# COMPACT_ATOMS: atom_id res chain seq x y z
N MET A 1 -3.48 20.62 4.44
CA MET A 1 -2.99 19.32 4.93
C MET A 1 -1.89 19.56 5.95
N LYS A 2 -1.85 18.78 7.03
CA LYS A 2 -0.79 18.87 8.06
C LYS A 2 -0.13 17.50 8.20
N LEU A 3 1.20 17.47 8.18
CA LEU A 3 1.98 16.24 8.35
C LEU A 3 1.80 15.71 9.78
N ILE A 4 1.37 14.46 9.90
CA ILE A 4 1.23 13.75 11.19
C ILE A 4 2.49 12.92 11.46
N SER A 5 2.93 12.15 10.46
CA SER A 5 4.01 11.18 10.65
C SER A 5 4.76 10.90 9.36
N THR A 6 6.06 10.67 9.49
CA THR A 6 6.93 10.14 8.43
C THR A 6 7.57 8.82 8.85
N PHE A 7 7.62 7.86 7.93
CA PHE A 7 8.24 6.55 8.10
C PHE A 7 9.33 6.39 7.03
N LYS A 8 10.59 6.30 7.43
CA LYS A 8 11.73 6.36 6.51
C LYS A 8 12.22 4.96 6.13
N PHE A 9 12.29 4.67 4.84
CA PHE A 9 12.99 3.51 4.29
C PHE A 9 14.49 3.83 4.21
N SER A 10 14.82 5.01 3.67
CA SER A 10 16.19 5.48 3.49
C SER A 10 16.31 6.99 3.74
N LYS A 11 17.41 7.61 3.31
CA LYS A 11 17.56 9.09 3.36
C LYS A 11 16.66 9.78 2.33
N THR A 12 16.30 9.11 1.25
CA THR A 12 15.60 9.67 0.09
C THR A 12 14.21 9.09 -0.10
N ALA A 13 13.90 7.94 0.51
CA ALA A 13 12.60 7.28 0.39
C ALA A 13 11.86 7.20 1.74
N PHE A 14 10.58 7.58 1.74
CA PHE A 14 9.75 7.59 2.94
C PHE A 14 8.24 7.55 2.64
N LEU A 15 7.46 7.07 3.62
CA LEU A 15 6.02 7.32 3.69
C LEU A 15 5.75 8.59 4.48
N SER A 16 4.83 9.42 4.00
CA SER A 16 4.32 10.58 4.73
C SER A 16 2.80 10.50 4.87
N MET A 17 2.33 10.67 6.09
CA MET A 17 0.91 10.67 6.45
C MET A 17 0.46 12.07 6.81
N TYR A 18 -0.57 12.55 6.14
CA TYR A 18 -1.12 13.89 6.32
C TYR A 18 -2.58 13.82 6.73
N ILE A 19 -3.01 14.71 7.63
CA ILE A 19 -4.43 14.96 7.85
C ILE A 19 -4.98 15.86 6.73
N VAL A 20 -6.14 15.47 6.22
CA VAL A 20 -6.96 16.28 5.30
C VAL A 20 -7.85 17.18 6.15
N GLY A 21 -7.81 18.49 5.88
CA GLY A 21 -8.54 19.49 6.67
C GLY A 21 -7.78 20.06 7.89
N ASN A 22 -8.50 20.82 8.71
CA ASN A 22 -7.98 21.60 9.84
C ASN A 22 -8.45 21.03 11.19
N ALA A 23 -8.47 19.71 11.36
CA ALA A 23 -8.81 19.14 12.66
C ALA A 23 -7.73 19.52 13.70
N GLU A 24 -8.16 20.12 14.81
CA GLU A 24 -7.27 20.48 15.91
C GLU A 24 -6.78 19.25 16.69
N GLN A 25 -7.60 18.20 16.74
CA GLN A 25 -7.32 16.93 17.39
C GLN A 25 -7.48 15.76 16.42
N LEU A 26 -6.62 14.75 16.57
CA LEU A 26 -6.70 13.51 15.78
C LEU A 26 -7.79 12.60 16.35
N SER A 27 -8.71 12.18 15.48
CA SER A 27 -9.73 11.18 15.77
C SER A 27 -9.57 9.97 14.83
N TYR A 28 -10.16 8.84 15.19
CA TYR A 28 -10.11 7.63 14.35
C TYR A 28 -10.66 7.90 12.94
N PHE A 29 -11.68 8.75 12.86
CA PHE A 29 -12.37 9.17 11.64
C PHE A 29 -11.80 10.43 10.99
N SER A 30 -10.61 10.88 11.42
CA SER A 30 -9.92 11.95 10.71
C SER A 30 -9.50 11.46 9.33
N GLU A 31 -9.88 12.18 8.28
CA GLU A 31 -9.45 11.86 6.92
C GLU A 31 -7.94 12.07 6.77
N VAL A 32 -7.26 11.10 6.16
CA VAL A 32 -5.83 11.17 5.90
C VAL A 32 -5.48 10.77 4.47
N GLU A 33 -4.34 11.27 4.04
CA GLU A 33 -3.67 10.81 2.83
C GLU A 33 -2.26 10.31 3.20
N ILE A 34 -1.92 9.11 2.73
CA ILE A 34 -0.58 8.52 2.89
C ILE A 34 0.08 8.46 1.52
N TYR A 35 1.27 9.03 1.45
CA TYR A 35 2.06 9.07 0.24
C TYR A 35 3.36 8.29 0.41
N TYR A 36 3.76 7.55 -0.62
CA TYR A 36 5.16 7.19 -0.82
C TYR A 36 5.86 8.30 -1.59
N THR A 37 7.09 8.62 -1.23
CA THR A 37 7.92 9.61 -1.91
C THR A 37 9.36 9.12 -1.95
N ASN A 38 9.96 9.20 -3.14
CA ASN A 38 11.40 9.07 -3.36
C ASN A 38 11.95 10.29 -4.12
N PHE A 39 13.11 10.19 -4.76
CA PHE A 39 13.70 11.31 -5.50
C PHE A 39 13.01 11.62 -6.83
N GLU A 40 12.34 10.63 -7.43
CA GLU A 40 11.76 10.71 -8.78
C GLU A 40 10.25 10.98 -8.74
N LEU A 41 9.57 10.46 -7.73
CA LEU A 41 8.11 10.42 -7.73
C LEU A 41 7.49 10.51 -6.34
N GLN A 42 6.22 10.89 -6.34
CA GLN A 42 5.32 10.87 -5.20
C GLN A 42 4.02 10.18 -5.63
N LEU A 43 3.57 9.21 -4.84
CA LEU A 43 2.37 8.41 -5.14
C LEU A 43 1.44 8.40 -3.93
N LEU A 44 0.15 8.60 -4.18
CA LEU A 44 -0.89 8.42 -3.18
C LEU A 44 -1.14 6.91 -3.01
N LEU A 45 -0.97 6.40 -1.79
CA LEU A 45 -1.13 4.99 -1.48
C LEU A 45 -2.36 4.69 -0.64
N PHE A 46 -2.86 5.67 0.10
CA PHE A 46 -4.07 5.52 0.91
C PHE A 46 -4.78 6.87 1.06
N LYS A 47 -6.11 6.86 0.95
CA LYS A 47 -6.97 8.00 1.23
C LYS A 47 -8.27 7.53 1.86
N ASP A 48 -8.34 7.60 3.18
CA ASP A 48 -9.53 7.28 3.97
C ASP A 48 -9.31 7.72 5.43
N TYR A 49 -10.03 7.14 6.38
CA TYR A 49 -9.88 7.39 7.80
C TYR A 49 -8.52 6.93 8.37
N LEU A 50 -7.97 7.78 9.25
CA LEU A 50 -6.70 7.59 9.97
C LEU A 50 -6.62 6.21 10.65
N GLY A 51 -7.72 5.82 11.30
CA GLY A 51 -7.81 4.57 12.04
C GLY A 51 -7.56 3.35 11.17
N GLU A 52 -8.21 3.27 10.01
CA GLU A 52 -8.04 2.17 9.06
C GLU A 52 -6.62 2.14 8.48
N GLY A 53 -6.12 3.30 8.04
CA GLY A 53 -4.77 3.40 7.48
C GLY A 53 -3.69 2.92 8.47
N ILE A 54 -3.73 3.42 9.71
CA ILE A 54 -2.77 3.03 10.75
C ILE A 54 -2.93 1.56 11.15
N LYS A 55 -4.16 1.10 11.36
CA LYS A 55 -4.42 -0.26 11.83
C LYS A 55 -3.98 -1.30 10.79
N ASN A 56 -4.18 -1.04 9.50
CA ASN A 56 -3.74 -1.97 8.47
C ASN A 56 -2.20 -2.06 8.43
N LEU A 57 -1.51 -0.92 8.43
CA LEU A 57 -0.05 -0.89 8.48
C LEU A 57 0.49 -1.56 9.74
N GLN A 58 -0.11 -1.31 10.90
CA GLN A 58 0.26 -1.93 12.16
C GLN A 58 0.11 -3.46 12.10
N THR A 59 -1.02 -3.94 11.56
CA THR A 59 -1.32 -5.37 11.47
C THR A 59 -0.31 -6.09 10.58
N ILE A 60 -0.04 -5.55 9.39
CA ILE A 60 0.87 -6.20 8.44
C ILE A 60 2.33 -6.06 8.90
N LEU A 61 2.73 -4.94 9.51
CA LEU A 61 4.04 -4.83 10.18
C LEU A 61 4.20 -5.85 11.29
N GLN A 62 3.16 -6.10 12.11
CA GLN A 62 3.23 -7.08 13.18
C GLN A 62 3.41 -8.50 12.62
N LYS A 63 2.66 -8.85 11.58
CA LYS A 63 2.79 -10.16 10.90
C LYS A 63 4.16 -10.33 10.26
N THR A 64 4.68 -9.31 9.58
CA THR A 64 6.04 -9.36 9.01
C THR A 64 7.12 -9.45 10.08
N LEU A 65 6.97 -8.76 11.21
CA LEU A 65 7.88 -8.89 12.36
C LEU A 65 7.85 -10.28 13.00
N ASN A 66 6.71 -10.95 12.95
CA ASN A 66 6.55 -12.33 13.40
C ASN A 66 6.96 -13.36 12.33
N GLN A 67 7.42 -12.91 11.16
CA GLN A 67 7.79 -13.75 10.03
C GLN A 67 6.63 -14.62 9.50
N GLU A 68 5.41 -14.09 9.57
CA GLU A 68 4.19 -14.80 9.15
C GLU A 68 3.85 -14.59 7.66
N LEU A 69 4.53 -13.66 6.97
CA LEU A 69 4.22 -13.24 5.61
C LEU A 69 5.37 -13.53 4.62
N TYR A 70 5.94 -14.73 4.68
CA TYR A 70 6.92 -15.16 3.69
C TYR A 70 6.30 -15.31 2.31
N ILE A 71 6.84 -14.56 1.35
CA ILE A 71 6.38 -14.65 -0.03
C ILE A 71 6.80 -16.00 -0.64
N ASN A 72 5.85 -16.64 -1.33
CA ASN A 72 6.13 -17.84 -2.10
C ASN A 72 6.95 -17.46 -3.34
N GLU A 73 8.06 -18.15 -3.60
CA GLU A 73 8.93 -17.89 -4.76
C GLU A 73 8.19 -17.90 -6.10
N LYS A 74 7.09 -18.65 -6.22
CA LYS A 74 6.26 -18.64 -7.44
C LYS A 74 5.58 -17.29 -7.68
N LEU A 75 5.21 -16.57 -6.62
CA LEU A 75 4.60 -15.23 -6.71
C LEU A 75 5.65 -14.15 -6.97
N LEU A 76 6.93 -14.43 -6.72
CA LEU A 76 8.04 -13.51 -7.03
C LEU A 76 8.39 -13.46 -8.52
N LEU A 77 7.86 -14.38 -9.34
CA LEU A 77 8.21 -14.43 -10.76
C LEU A 77 7.65 -13.23 -11.54
N ASN A 78 6.52 -12.66 -11.11
CA ASN A 78 5.83 -11.59 -11.83
C ASN A 78 5.58 -10.33 -10.98
N ASP A 79 6.09 -10.22 -9.75
CA ASP A 79 5.69 -9.24 -8.72
C ASP A 79 4.25 -9.44 -8.19
N LEU A 80 3.98 -9.02 -6.94
CA LEU A 80 2.67 -9.23 -6.30
C LEU A 80 1.56 -8.46 -7.01
N GLY A 81 1.85 -7.24 -7.46
CA GLY A 81 0.87 -6.42 -8.15
C GLY A 81 0.40 -7.04 -9.46
N TYR A 82 1.28 -7.71 -10.21
CA TYR A 82 0.90 -8.36 -11.47
C TYR A 82 -0.06 -9.53 -11.22
N GLU A 83 0.25 -10.37 -10.23
CA GLU A 83 -0.59 -11.51 -9.84
C GLU A 83 -1.97 -11.01 -9.36
N TYR A 84 -1.99 -9.93 -8.58
CA TYR A 84 -3.24 -9.32 -8.13
C TYR A 84 -4.07 -8.75 -9.28
N MET A 85 -3.45 -8.06 -10.24
CA MET A 85 -4.14 -7.57 -11.44
C MET A 85 -4.68 -8.73 -12.29
N THR A 86 -3.91 -9.80 -12.44
CA THR A 86 -4.38 -11.01 -13.14
C THR A 86 -5.59 -11.63 -12.42
N TYR A 87 -5.57 -11.68 -11.09
CA TYR A 87 -6.71 -12.11 -10.29
C TYR A 87 -7.94 -11.21 -10.52
N LEU A 88 -7.79 -9.88 -10.42
CA LEU A 88 -8.90 -8.94 -10.63
C LEU A 88 -9.47 -9.02 -12.06
N LYS A 89 -8.63 -9.26 -13.08
CA LYS A 89 -9.11 -9.52 -14.44
C LYS A 89 -10.01 -10.75 -14.51
N ASN A 90 -9.63 -11.85 -13.86
CA ASN A 90 -10.46 -13.06 -13.81
C ASN A 90 -11.81 -12.78 -13.14
N ILE A 91 -11.83 -12.04 -12.03
CA ILE A 91 -13.07 -11.63 -11.37
C ILE A 91 -13.92 -10.75 -12.29
N SER A 92 -13.31 -9.82 -13.03
CA SER A 92 -13.99 -8.98 -14.02
C SER A 92 -14.56 -9.76 -15.21
N ASP A 93 -14.04 -10.96 -15.48
CA ASP A 93 -14.53 -11.88 -16.51
C ASP A 93 -15.52 -12.92 -15.95
N ASP A 94 -16.11 -12.65 -14.78
CA ASP A 94 -17.03 -13.52 -14.06
C ASP A 94 -16.45 -14.89 -13.65
N ASN A 95 -15.12 -15.02 -13.57
CA ASN A 95 -14.44 -16.23 -13.11
C ASN A 95 -14.09 -16.16 -11.61
N PHE A 96 -15.08 -16.43 -10.77
CA PHE A 96 -14.94 -16.43 -9.30
C PHE A 96 -14.30 -17.69 -8.71
N SER A 97 -13.83 -18.63 -9.54
CA SER A 97 -13.18 -19.87 -9.07
C SER A 97 -11.71 -19.69 -8.72
N VAL A 98 -11.13 -18.53 -9.05
CA VAL A 98 -9.73 -18.20 -8.80
C VAL A 98 -9.57 -17.64 -7.38
N GLU A 99 -8.54 -18.08 -6.67
CA GLU A 99 -8.20 -17.57 -5.34
C GLU A 99 -7.21 -16.40 -5.43
N ASP A 100 -7.39 -15.39 -4.58
CA ASP A 100 -6.42 -14.30 -4.41
C ASP A 100 -5.28 -14.74 -3.47
N ASN A 101 -4.17 -15.17 -4.07
CA ASN A 101 -2.97 -15.56 -3.33
C ASN A 101 -2.16 -14.38 -2.79
N THR A 102 -2.54 -13.14 -3.13
CA THR A 102 -1.82 -11.91 -2.79
C THR A 102 -2.44 -11.14 -1.63
N ALA A 103 -3.74 -11.36 -1.35
CA ALA A 103 -4.54 -10.63 -0.35
C ALA A 103 -3.85 -10.44 1.01
N GLN A 104 -3.13 -11.46 1.49
CA GLN A 104 -2.47 -11.41 2.80
C GLN A 104 -1.30 -10.40 2.89
N TYR A 105 -0.75 -9.97 1.75
CA TYR A 105 0.37 -9.03 1.66
C TYR A 105 -0.08 -7.60 1.32
N LEU A 106 -1.34 -7.43 0.88
CA LEU A 106 -1.88 -6.14 0.46
C LEU A 106 -1.94 -5.17 1.65
N LEU A 107 -1.18 -4.08 1.56
CA LEU A 107 -1.16 -3.03 2.56
C LEU A 107 -2.23 -1.97 2.27
N TRP A 108 -2.21 -1.37 1.09
CA TRP A 108 -3.26 -0.45 0.68
C TRP A 108 -3.45 -0.52 -0.82
N GLU A 109 -4.70 -0.36 -1.22
CA GLU A 109 -5.09 -0.10 -2.60
C GLU A 109 -5.74 1.27 -2.64
N THR A 110 -5.28 2.12 -3.55
CA THR A 110 -5.94 3.39 -3.84
C THR A 110 -6.32 3.43 -5.30
N VAL A 111 -7.63 3.53 -5.52
CA VAL A 111 -8.20 3.81 -6.84
C VAL A 111 -8.40 5.31 -6.95
N THR A 112 -7.75 5.95 -7.90
CA THR A 112 -7.92 7.38 -8.18
C THR A 112 -8.52 7.60 -9.56
N SER A 113 -9.24 8.71 -9.74
CA SER A 113 -9.69 9.14 -11.07
C SER A 113 -8.51 9.48 -12.00
N TYR A 114 -7.35 9.85 -11.45
CA TYR A 114 -6.11 10.17 -12.17
C TYR A 114 -5.32 8.92 -12.57
N ASP A 115 -4.39 9.04 -13.51
CA ASP A 115 -3.72 7.95 -14.23
C ASP A 115 -2.82 7.02 -13.40
N LYS A 116 -2.84 7.11 -12.07
CA LYS A 116 -1.97 6.34 -11.17
C LYS A 116 -2.75 5.81 -9.97
N SER A 117 -3.64 4.85 -10.21
CA SER A 117 -4.10 3.95 -9.14
C SER A 117 -2.93 3.06 -8.71
N ASN A 118 -2.78 2.84 -7.42
CA ASN A 118 -1.60 2.16 -6.86
C ASN A 118 -2.01 1.12 -5.84
N CYS A 119 -1.28 0.00 -5.82
CA CYS A 119 -1.27 -0.95 -4.72
C CYS A 119 0.07 -0.82 -3.99
N SER A 120 0.03 -1.09 -2.68
CA SER A 120 1.23 -1.23 -1.87
C SER A 120 1.18 -2.53 -1.11
N TRP A 121 2.35 -3.14 -0.92
CA TRP A 121 2.52 -4.47 -0.38
C TRP A 121 3.58 -4.46 0.70
N LEU A 122 3.45 -5.37 1.66
CA LEU A 122 4.47 -5.56 2.69
C LEU A 122 4.57 -7.04 3.06
N TYR A 123 5.76 -7.62 2.89
CA TYR A 123 5.99 -9.07 3.03
C TYR A 123 7.41 -9.39 3.49
N ASN A 124 7.64 -10.62 3.92
CA ASN A 124 8.97 -11.14 4.24
C ASN A 124 9.59 -11.79 3.00
N LYS A 125 10.84 -11.44 2.71
CA LYS A 125 11.67 -12.10 1.70
C LYS A 125 13.06 -12.31 2.30
N ASN A 126 13.46 -13.57 2.46
CA ASN A 126 14.63 -13.95 3.23
C ASN A 126 14.55 -13.37 4.67
N ASP A 127 15.55 -12.62 5.11
CA ASP A 127 15.58 -12.01 6.46
C ASP A 127 15.13 -10.54 6.48
N ASP A 128 14.70 -10.00 5.33
CA ASP A 128 14.25 -8.62 5.18
C ASP A 128 12.73 -8.52 5.07
N VAL A 129 12.20 -7.36 5.46
CA VAL A 129 10.83 -6.96 5.15
C VAL A 129 10.88 -6.10 3.89
N VAL A 130 10.11 -6.49 2.88
CA VAL A 130 10.03 -5.78 1.60
C VAL A 130 8.74 -4.99 1.56
N PHE A 131 8.86 -3.72 1.21
CA PHE A 131 7.75 -2.85 0.86
C PHE A 131 7.78 -2.60 -0.64
N GLU A 132 6.67 -2.82 -1.32
CA GLU A 132 6.57 -2.72 -2.78
C GLU A 132 5.38 -1.84 -3.16
N VAL A 133 5.55 -1.04 -4.22
CA VAL A 133 4.48 -0.20 -4.77
C VAL A 133 4.33 -0.54 -6.24
N THR A 134 3.11 -0.90 -6.64
CA THR A 134 2.80 -1.31 -8.01
C THR A 134 1.65 -0.48 -8.58
N PRO A 135 1.57 -0.33 -9.91
CA PRO A 135 0.38 0.22 -10.53
C PRO A 135 -0.83 -0.71 -10.33
N SER A 136 -2.03 -0.13 -10.34
CA SER A 136 -3.31 -0.84 -10.37
C SER A 136 -4.10 -0.44 -11.61
N TYR A 137 -4.69 -1.42 -12.27
CA TYR A 137 -5.52 -1.21 -13.45
C TYR A 137 -6.93 -0.75 -13.07
N LYS A 138 -7.46 0.21 -13.83
CA LYS A 138 -8.80 0.76 -13.60
C LYS A 138 -9.85 -0.12 -14.28
N TYR A 139 -10.37 -1.12 -13.57
CA TYR A 139 -11.44 -1.99 -14.11
C TYR A 139 -12.82 -1.31 -14.15
N PHE A 140 -13.12 -0.38 -13.24
CA PHE A 140 -14.51 0.01 -12.93
C PHE A 140 -14.82 1.52 -12.98
N TYR A 141 -14.11 2.33 -13.80
CA TYR A 141 -14.32 3.79 -13.84
C TYR A 141 -14.64 4.39 -15.23
N GLU A 142 -15.18 5.61 -15.17
CA GLU A 142 -16.09 6.32 -16.10
C GLU A 142 -15.78 6.30 -17.61
N GLU A 143 -16.87 6.39 -18.40
CA GLU A 143 -17.01 6.32 -19.87
C GLU A 143 -16.16 7.32 -20.70
N ASN A 144 -15.25 8.09 -20.10
CA ASN A 144 -14.58 9.23 -20.78
C ASN A 144 -13.05 9.29 -20.61
N VAL A 145 -12.40 8.22 -20.12
CA VAL A 145 -10.93 8.15 -20.05
C VAL A 145 -10.42 7.15 -21.09
N GLU A 146 -9.42 7.55 -21.88
CA GLU A 146 -8.74 6.65 -22.82
C GLU A 146 -7.88 5.66 -22.02
N ILE A 147 -8.49 4.56 -21.59
CA ILE A 147 -7.82 3.51 -20.83
C ILE A 147 -7.21 2.53 -21.84
N HIS A 148 -5.89 2.35 -21.78
CA HIS A 148 -5.21 1.29 -22.52
C HIS A 148 -5.79 -0.07 -22.15
N SER A 149 -5.89 -1.00 -23.11
CA SER A 149 -6.36 -2.36 -22.83
C SER A 149 -5.57 -3.00 -21.69
N PHE A 150 -6.21 -3.87 -20.92
CA PHE A 150 -5.56 -4.62 -19.85
C PHE A 150 -4.29 -5.35 -20.30
N ASP A 151 -4.29 -5.93 -21.51
CA ASP A 151 -3.11 -6.61 -22.06
C ASP A 151 -1.92 -5.64 -22.22
N LYS A 152 -2.16 -4.46 -22.80
CA LYS A 152 -1.15 -3.39 -22.89
C LYS A 152 -0.66 -2.93 -21.52
N PHE A 153 -1.56 -2.83 -20.53
CA PHE A 153 -1.17 -2.51 -19.15
C PHE A 153 -0.24 -3.58 -18.57
N LEU A 154 -0.50 -4.87 -18.80
CA LEU A 154 0.37 -5.95 -18.34
C LEU A 154 1.72 -5.96 -19.07
N GLU A 155 1.75 -5.64 -20.37
CA GLU A 155 3.00 -5.52 -21.14
C GLU A 155 3.94 -4.43 -20.60
N GLU A 156 3.35 -3.35 -20.08
CA GLU A 156 4.07 -2.19 -19.51
C GLU A 156 4.18 -2.26 -17.98
N PHE A 157 3.76 -3.37 -17.35
CA PHE A 157 3.70 -3.48 -15.91
C PHE A 157 5.11 -3.47 -15.30
N GLU A 158 5.36 -2.49 -14.43
CA GLU A 158 6.59 -2.41 -13.65
C GLU A 158 6.27 -1.84 -12.26
N SER A 159 6.88 -2.43 -11.23
CA SER A 159 6.84 -1.91 -9.88
C SER A 159 7.44 -0.50 -9.81
N TYR A 160 6.71 0.46 -9.25
CA TYR A 160 7.20 1.83 -9.08
C TYR A 160 8.32 1.94 -8.05
N ALA A 161 8.31 1.07 -7.04
CA ALA A 161 9.30 1.07 -5.98
C ALA A 161 9.36 -0.27 -5.25
N VAL A 162 10.57 -0.67 -4.86
CA VAL A 162 10.85 -1.80 -3.97
C VAL A 162 11.84 -1.33 -2.91
N GLU A 163 11.40 -1.29 -1.66
CA GLU A 163 12.18 -0.83 -0.51
C GLU A 163 12.41 -1.98 0.46
N PHE A 164 13.60 -2.03 1.05
CA PHE A 164 13.97 -3.03 2.05
C PHE A 164 14.02 -2.39 3.43
N LEU A 165 13.35 -3.03 4.40
CA LEU A 165 13.38 -2.64 5.79
C LEU A 165 14.04 -3.74 6.62
N SER A 166 15.00 -3.31 7.43
CA SER A 166 15.48 -4.14 8.53
C SER A 166 14.39 -4.33 9.59
N MET A 167 14.46 -5.46 10.30
CA MET A 167 13.56 -5.74 11.44
C MET A 167 13.56 -4.63 12.49
N ASP A 168 14.70 -3.96 12.70
CA ASP A 168 14.80 -2.84 13.64
C ASP A 168 14.09 -1.58 13.13
N GLN A 169 14.07 -1.33 11.82
CA GLN A 169 13.24 -0.27 11.24
C GLN A 169 11.75 -0.60 11.43
N CYS A 170 11.34 -1.83 11.15
CA CYS A 170 9.96 -2.27 11.34
C CYS A 170 9.50 -2.12 12.80
N LYS A 171 10.34 -2.50 13.78
CA LYS A 171 10.04 -2.28 15.22
C LYS A 171 9.88 -0.80 15.57
N LYS A 172 10.74 0.07 15.02
CA LYS A 172 10.63 1.53 15.23
C LYS A 172 9.34 2.08 14.64
N TRP A 173 8.95 1.63 13.43
CA TRP A 173 7.71 2.02 12.79
C TRP A 173 6.50 1.56 13.61
N LEU A 174 6.49 0.30 14.06
CA LEU A 174 5.43 -0.25 14.90
C LEU A 174 5.27 0.53 16.21
N ASN A 175 6.38 0.84 16.90
CA ASN A 175 6.33 1.67 18.11
C ASN A 175 5.76 3.06 17.84
N LYS A 176 6.13 3.67 16.71
CA LYS A 176 5.60 4.97 16.31
C LYS A 176 4.09 4.91 16.05
N LEU A 177 3.61 3.86 15.37
CA LEU A 177 2.19 3.63 15.15
C LEU A 177 1.44 3.43 16.48
N ASN A 178 2.01 2.67 17.41
CA ASN A 178 1.46 2.48 18.75
C ASN A 178 1.34 3.78 19.53
N CYS A 179 2.28 4.72 19.37
CA CYS A 179 2.17 6.06 19.95
C CYS A 179 1.05 6.87 19.28
N LEU A 180 0.99 6.89 17.95
CA LEU A 180 -0.06 7.60 17.21
C LEU A 180 -1.46 7.12 17.62
N ILE A 181 -1.67 5.81 17.75
CA ILE A 181 -2.97 5.25 18.18
C ILE A 181 -3.39 5.76 19.56
N LYS A 182 -2.44 5.94 20.48
CA LYS A 182 -2.73 6.46 21.84
C LYS A 182 -3.09 7.94 21.84
N GLU A 183 -2.65 8.69 20.84
CA GLU A 183 -2.94 10.12 20.68
C GLU A 183 -4.30 10.35 19.99
N ILE A 184 -4.83 9.34 19.30
CA ILE A 184 -6.14 9.39 18.68
C ILE A 184 -7.23 9.34 19.77
N SER A 185 -8.09 10.35 19.80
CA SER A 185 -9.25 10.32 20.69
C SER A 185 -10.25 9.29 20.19
N THR A 186 -10.53 8.28 21.01
CA THR A 186 -11.72 7.41 20.87
C THR A 186 -12.94 8.20 21.35
N VAL A 187 -13.49 9.04 20.49
CA VAL A 187 -14.81 9.66 20.72
C VAL A 187 -15.86 8.70 20.20
#